data_AF-A0A938BEW9-F1
#
_entry.id   AF-A0A938BEW9-F1
#
_cell.length_a   1.000
_cell.length_b   1.000
_cell.length_c   1.000
_cell.angle_alpha   90.00
_cell.angle_beta   90.00
_cell.angle_gamma   90.00
#
_symmetry.space_group_name_H-M   'P 1'
#
loop_
_entity.id
_entity.type
_entity.pdbx_description
1 polymer ?
#
loop_
_entity_poly.entity_id
_entity_poly.type
_entity_poly.pdbx_seq_one_letter_code
_entity_poly.pdbx_strand_id
1 'polypeptide(L)'
;MMETILVELPQPIVACLIKEARQKKMSVSELVAQRINRDFSFAVRTAQQARRKALKILREHAGYLLRTGKPTFDIETERWHVPALTNPRKGIPVNVGEVIIAAESGEVLTDLNSILSFAEEAGLHLGIEKFPEAFQERISFLLAKNNNGELTADEKRELNEMMEFFLHHPCHTKIIFLFFC
;
A
#
# COMPACT_ATOMS: atom_id res chain seq x y z
N MET A 1 34.23 -4.00 13.55
CA MET A 1 34.49 -5.42 13.81
C MET A 1 33.51 -6.21 12.96
N MET A 2 33.96 -7.06 12.03
CA MET A 2 33.05 -7.90 11.24
C MET A 2 32.64 -9.11 12.09
N GLU A 3 31.35 -9.22 12.40
CA GLU A 3 30.79 -10.42 13.02
C GLU A 3 30.86 -11.57 12.01
N THR A 4 31.53 -12.65 12.40
CA THR A 4 31.66 -13.86 11.56
C THR A 4 30.49 -14.77 11.89
N ILE A 5 29.56 -14.94 10.95
CA ILE A 5 28.43 -15.87 11.11
C ILE A 5 28.89 -17.24 10.61
N LEU A 6 28.89 -18.24 11.50
CA LEU A 6 29.13 -19.63 11.13
C LEU A 6 27.82 -20.23 10.62
N VAL A 7 27.79 -20.67 9.37
CA VAL A 7 26.62 -21.34 8.77
C VAL A 7 27.01 -22.76 8.44
N GLU A 8 26.40 -23.73 9.13
CA GLU A 8 26.55 -25.15 8.82
C GLU A 8 25.58 -25.54 7.71
N LEU A 9 26.13 -26.04 6.59
CA LEU A 9 25.34 -26.46 5.44
C LEU A 9 25.49 -27.97 5.21
N PRO A 10 24.40 -28.68 4.86
CA PRO A 10 24.46 -30.07 4.44
C PRO A 10 25.48 -30.32 3.31
N GLN A 11 26.24 -31.42 3.41
CA GLN A 11 27.25 -31.85 2.43
C GLN A 11 26.82 -31.77 0.94
N PRO A 12 25.59 -32.19 0.56
CA PRO A 12 25.13 -32.06 -0.83
C PRO A 12 25.04 -30.61 -1.32
N ILE A 13 24.65 -29.68 -0.44
CA ILE A 13 24.55 -28.26 -0.74
C ILE A 13 25.94 -27.66 -0.89
N VAL A 14 26.88 -28.03 -0.01
CA VAL A 14 28.29 -27.62 -0.10
C VAL A 14 28.92 -28.07 -1.42
N ALA A 15 28.70 -29.31 -1.85
CA ALA A 15 29.21 -29.82 -3.12
C ALA A 15 28.67 -29.04 -4.34
N CYS A 16 27.38 -28.70 -4.33
CA CYS A 16 26.77 -27.83 -5.35
C CYS A 16 27.38 -26.43 -5.36
N LEU A 17 27.52 -25.80 -4.20
CA LEU A 17 28.11 -24.47 -4.08
C LEU A 17 29.59 -24.45 -4.54
N ILE A 18 30.37 -25.48 -4.21
CA ILE A 18 31.76 -25.62 -4.70
C ILE A 18 31.80 -25.73 -6.23
N LYS A 19 30.92 -26.54 -6.82
CA LYS A 19 30.86 -26.72 -8.27
C LYS A 19 30.53 -25.41 -8.99
N GLU A 20 29.54 -24.68 -8.48
CA GLU A 20 29.14 -23.39 -9.06
C GLU A 20 30.19 -22.30 -8.84
N ALA A 21 30.83 -22.25 -7.67
CA ALA A 21 31.91 -21.31 -7.38
C ALA A 21 33.08 -21.49 -8.34
N ARG A 22 33.42 -22.76 -8.66
CA ARG A 22 34.43 -23.11 -9.68
C ARG A 22 34.01 -22.64 -11.08
N GLN A 23 32.75 -22.85 -11.47
CA GLN A 23 32.25 -22.40 -12.78
C GLN A 23 32.32 -20.87 -12.92
N LYS A 24 32.03 -20.14 -11.84
CA LYS A 24 32.03 -18.68 -11.79
C LYS A 24 33.38 -18.07 -11.41
N LYS A 25 34.44 -18.88 -11.27
CA LYS A 25 35.81 -18.48 -10.90
C LYS A 25 35.86 -17.58 -9.64
N MET A 26 35.09 -17.91 -8.63
CA MET A 26 35.04 -17.20 -7.34
C MET A 26 35.14 -18.18 -6.18
N SER A 27 35.43 -17.69 -4.99
CA SER A 27 35.39 -18.53 -3.77
C SER A 27 33.95 -18.88 -3.38
N VAL A 28 33.78 -19.96 -2.62
CA VAL A 28 32.47 -20.37 -2.11
C VAL A 28 31.88 -19.30 -1.18
N SER A 29 32.73 -18.66 -0.36
CA SER A 29 32.33 -17.55 0.50
C SER A 29 31.86 -16.34 -0.30
N GLU A 30 32.54 -15.96 -1.38
CA GLU A 30 32.09 -14.88 -2.28
C GLU A 30 30.80 -15.23 -3.00
N LEU A 31 30.62 -16.49 -3.44
CA LEU A 31 29.38 -16.94 -4.07
C LEU A 31 28.21 -16.91 -3.09
N VAL A 32 28.41 -17.37 -1.86
CA VAL A 32 27.40 -17.33 -0.80
C VAL A 32 27.08 -15.88 -0.44
N ALA A 33 28.10 -15.03 -0.27
CA ALA A 33 27.90 -13.61 -0.02
C ALA A 33 27.22 -12.91 -1.21
N GLN A 34 27.53 -13.26 -2.45
CA GLN A 34 26.83 -12.75 -3.63
C GLN A 34 25.38 -13.22 -3.67
N ARG A 35 25.09 -14.48 -3.36
CA ARG A 35 23.71 -14.98 -3.29
C ARG A 35 22.94 -14.27 -2.19
N ILE A 36 23.47 -14.22 -0.97
CA ILE A 36 22.89 -13.48 0.15
C ILE A 36 22.67 -12.01 -0.24
N ASN A 37 23.66 -11.33 -0.84
CA ASN A 37 23.53 -9.93 -1.25
C ASN A 37 22.55 -9.72 -2.41
N ARG A 38 22.45 -10.69 -3.33
CA ARG A 38 21.53 -10.64 -4.48
C ARG A 38 20.11 -10.90 -4.01
N ASP A 39 19.91 -11.84 -3.10
CA ASP A 39 18.64 -12.14 -2.45
C ASP A 39 18.22 -10.99 -1.53
N PHE A 40 19.15 -10.36 -0.82
CA PHE A 40 18.88 -9.17 -0.01
C PHE A 40 18.58 -7.94 -0.87
N SER A 41 19.33 -7.70 -1.95
CA SER A 41 19.05 -6.60 -2.89
C SER A 41 17.75 -6.82 -3.66
N PHE A 42 17.42 -8.06 -3.99
CA PHE A 42 16.14 -8.47 -4.56
C PHE A 42 15.01 -8.27 -3.54
N ALA A 43 15.20 -8.68 -2.28
CA ALA A 43 14.26 -8.47 -1.19
C ALA A 43 14.03 -6.96 -0.89
N VAL A 44 15.05 -6.12 -0.93
CA VAL A 44 14.89 -4.66 -0.75
C VAL A 44 14.18 -4.03 -1.94
N ARG A 45 14.49 -4.45 -3.18
CA ARG A 45 13.78 -3.96 -4.38
C ARG A 45 12.33 -4.39 -4.39
N THR A 46 12.03 -5.63 -4.00
CA THR A 46 10.66 -6.17 -3.92
C THR A 46 9.89 -5.56 -2.74
N ALA A 47 10.52 -5.27 -1.59
CA ALA A 47 9.91 -4.51 -0.50
C ALA A 47 9.49 -3.10 -0.96
N GLN A 48 10.36 -2.37 -1.65
CA GLN A 48 10.03 -1.03 -2.14
C GLN A 48 8.92 -1.09 -3.20
N GLN A 49 8.93 -2.09 -4.07
CA GLN A 49 7.87 -2.32 -5.05
C GLN A 49 6.54 -2.66 -4.38
N ALA A 50 6.53 -3.55 -3.39
CA ALA A 50 5.35 -3.89 -2.59
C ALA A 50 4.80 -2.63 -1.91
N ARG A 51 5.66 -1.82 -1.28
CA ARG A 51 5.25 -0.55 -0.67
C ARG A 51 4.61 0.42 -1.67
N ARG A 52 5.17 0.51 -2.89
CA ARG A 52 4.63 1.38 -3.96
C ARG A 52 3.28 0.87 -4.46
N LYS A 53 3.13 -0.44 -4.66
CA LYS A 53 1.86 -1.06 -5.08
C LYS A 53 0.77 -0.87 -4.01
N ALA A 54 1.09 -1.14 -2.74
CA ALA A 54 0.19 -0.88 -1.63
C ALA A 54 -0.18 0.61 -1.54
N LEU A 55 0.77 1.52 -1.69
CA LEU A 55 0.46 2.95 -1.68
C LEU A 55 -0.46 3.36 -2.84
N LYS A 56 -0.28 2.76 -4.02
CA LYS A 56 -1.12 3.02 -5.19
C LYS A 56 -2.57 2.62 -4.91
N ILE A 57 -2.82 1.39 -4.48
CA ILE A 57 -4.18 0.90 -4.24
C ILE A 57 -4.87 1.63 -3.08
N LEU A 58 -4.12 1.94 -2.00
CA LEU A 58 -4.64 2.76 -0.91
C LEU A 58 -5.00 4.18 -1.37
N ARG A 59 -4.22 4.78 -2.28
CA ARG A 59 -4.56 6.11 -2.83
C ARG A 59 -5.76 6.07 -3.76
N GLU A 60 -5.90 5.00 -4.54
CA GLU A 60 -7.02 4.83 -5.48
C GLU A 60 -8.36 4.72 -4.73
N HIS A 61 -8.39 4.04 -3.58
CA HIS A 61 -9.65 3.76 -2.87
C HIS A 61 -9.83 4.50 -1.53
N ALA A 62 -8.75 4.89 -0.85
CA ALA A 62 -8.80 5.60 0.44
C ALA A 62 -8.19 7.01 0.37
N GLY A 63 -7.74 7.45 -0.81
CA GLY A 63 -7.17 8.78 -1.02
C GLY A 63 -5.96 9.05 -0.13
N TYR A 64 -5.97 10.22 0.54
CA TYR A 64 -4.89 10.66 1.42
C TYR A 64 -5.10 10.31 2.91
N LEU A 65 -6.17 9.56 3.25
CA LEU A 65 -6.43 9.10 4.62
C LEU A 65 -5.34 8.17 5.12
N LEU A 66 -4.81 7.37 4.19
CA LEU A 66 -3.91 6.29 4.47
C LEU A 66 -2.52 6.52 3.86
N ARG A 67 -1.52 5.95 4.52
CA ARG A 67 -0.13 5.87 4.06
C ARG A 67 0.42 4.48 4.36
N THR A 68 1.49 4.09 3.69
CA THR A 68 2.10 2.78 3.92
C THR A 68 3.20 2.83 4.97
N GLY A 69 3.20 1.82 5.84
CA GLY A 69 4.29 1.50 6.75
C GLY A 69 5.48 0.84 6.07
N LYS A 70 6.40 0.32 6.88
CA LYS A 70 7.54 -0.48 6.40
C LYS A 70 7.03 -1.90 6.10
N PRO A 71 7.25 -2.44 4.89
CA PRO A 71 6.89 -3.82 4.58
C PRO A 71 7.65 -4.84 5.41
N THR A 72 6.99 -5.92 5.77
CA THR A 72 7.56 -7.15 6.34
C THR A 72 7.36 -8.31 5.35
N PHE A 73 8.32 -9.23 5.30
CA PHE A 73 8.23 -10.39 4.43
C PHE A 73 7.98 -11.64 5.26
N ASP A 74 6.94 -12.38 4.91
CA ASP A 74 6.67 -13.71 5.42
C ASP A 74 7.26 -14.75 4.47
N ILE A 75 8.22 -15.52 4.97
CA ILE A 75 8.94 -16.55 4.22
C ILE A 75 8.06 -17.79 4.02
N GLU A 76 7.16 -18.13 4.95
CA GLU A 76 6.35 -19.35 4.86
C GLU A 76 5.28 -19.23 3.78
N THR A 77 4.70 -18.04 3.65
CA THR A 77 3.63 -17.76 2.68
C THR A 77 4.12 -17.03 1.44
N GLU A 78 5.40 -16.65 1.40
CA GLU A 78 6.03 -15.84 0.34
C GLU A 78 5.26 -14.53 0.04
N ARG A 79 4.87 -13.82 1.11
CA ARG A 79 4.03 -12.62 1.04
C ARG A 79 4.71 -11.41 1.67
N TRP A 80 4.52 -10.27 1.02
CA TRP A 80 4.80 -8.97 1.60
C TRP A 80 3.57 -8.46 2.34
N HIS A 81 3.75 -8.15 3.62
CA HIS A 81 2.77 -7.47 4.44
C HIS A 81 3.14 -5.99 4.49
N VAL A 82 2.25 -5.13 3.99
CA VAL A 82 2.46 -3.68 3.99
C VAL A 82 1.42 -3.03 4.90
N PRO A 83 1.81 -2.52 6.08
CA PRO A 83 0.86 -1.88 6.98
C PRO A 83 0.19 -0.65 6.35
N ALA A 84 -1.13 -0.56 6.48
CA ALA A 84 -1.93 0.61 6.14
C ALA A 84 -2.09 1.47 7.40
N LEU A 85 -1.47 2.64 7.40
CA LEU A 85 -1.45 3.55 8.54
C LEU A 85 -2.31 4.77 8.25
N THR A 86 -2.96 5.32 9.28
CA THR A 86 -3.57 6.64 9.19
C THR A 86 -2.53 7.70 8.82
N ASN A 87 -2.96 8.76 8.15
CA ASN A 87 -2.11 9.86 7.70
C ASN A 87 -2.48 11.20 8.36
N PRO A 88 -2.37 11.32 9.70
CA PRO A 88 -2.74 12.53 10.41
C PRO A 88 -1.76 13.68 10.08
N ARG A 89 -2.27 14.91 10.00
CA ARG A 89 -1.43 16.12 9.88
C ARG A 89 -0.56 16.35 11.14
N LYS A 90 -1.06 15.93 12.30
CA LYS A 90 -0.39 15.96 13.60
C LYS A 90 -0.79 14.73 14.40
N GLY A 91 0.17 14.12 15.09
CA GLY A 91 -0.07 12.94 15.93
C GLY A 91 0.61 11.68 15.40
N ILE A 92 0.35 10.57 16.09
CA ILE A 92 0.97 9.28 15.78
C ILE A 92 0.06 8.53 14.78
N PRO A 93 0.60 8.04 13.66
CA PRO A 93 -0.11 7.16 12.75
C PRO A 93 -0.57 5.89 13.46
N VAL A 94 -1.81 5.50 13.23
CA VAL A 94 -2.40 4.27 13.75
C VAL A 94 -2.44 3.24 12.64
N ASN A 95 -2.09 1.98 12.93
CA ASN A 95 -2.25 0.90 11.97
C ASN A 95 -3.72 0.46 11.94
N VAL A 96 -4.32 0.47 10.76
CA VAL A 96 -5.74 0.12 10.56
C VAL A 96 -5.92 -1.14 9.71
N GLY A 97 -4.83 -1.73 9.23
CA GLY A 97 -4.88 -2.95 8.41
C GLY A 97 -3.58 -3.23 7.67
N GLU A 98 -3.59 -4.27 6.84
CA GLU A 98 -2.43 -4.66 6.03
C GLU A 98 -2.83 -4.93 4.58
N VAL A 99 -2.01 -4.42 3.67
CA VAL A 99 -2.06 -4.78 2.25
C VAL A 99 -1.07 -5.91 2.02
N ILE A 100 -1.60 -7.06 1.62
CA ILE A 100 -0.86 -8.28 1.35
C ILE A 100 -0.55 -8.35 -0.14
N ILE A 101 0.71 -8.60 -0.47
CA ILE A 101 1.20 -8.66 -1.86
C ILE A 101 2.00 -9.94 -2.05
N ALA A 102 1.67 -10.73 -3.07
CA ALA A 102 2.43 -11.92 -3.44
C ALA A 102 3.86 -11.53 -3.87
N ALA A 103 4.90 -12.18 -3.33
CA ALA A 103 6.27 -11.75 -3.61
C ALA A 103 6.74 -12.08 -5.03
N GLU A 104 6.26 -13.18 -5.61
CA GLU A 104 6.64 -13.60 -6.96
C GLU A 104 5.96 -12.76 -8.04
N SER A 105 4.63 -12.65 -8.01
CA SER A 105 3.86 -11.92 -9.03
C SER A 105 3.75 -10.41 -8.73
N GLY A 106 3.90 -10.04 -7.46
CA GLY A 106 3.56 -8.70 -6.98
C GLY A 106 2.06 -8.40 -7.06
N GLU A 107 1.20 -9.41 -7.19
CA GLU A 107 -0.25 -9.25 -7.15
C GLU A 107 -0.71 -8.80 -5.77
N VAL A 108 -1.70 -7.91 -5.70
CA VAL A 108 -2.32 -7.49 -4.44
C VAL A 108 -3.37 -8.53 -4.09
N LEU A 109 -3.20 -9.17 -2.93
CA LEU A 109 -4.08 -10.23 -2.45
C LEU A 109 -5.18 -9.70 -1.51
N THR A 110 -5.01 -8.51 -0.95
CA THR A 110 -6.05 -7.84 -0.16
C THR A 110 -7.19 -7.39 -1.05
N ASP A 111 -8.42 -7.75 -0.67
CA ASP A 111 -9.62 -7.39 -1.41
C ASP A 111 -10.02 -5.91 -1.23
N LEU A 112 -10.89 -5.43 -2.12
CA LEU A 112 -11.36 -4.05 -2.10
C LEU A 112 -12.15 -3.73 -0.82
N ASN A 113 -12.95 -4.67 -0.32
CA ASN A 113 -13.76 -4.48 0.89
C ASN A 113 -12.90 -4.22 2.12
N SER A 114 -11.77 -4.93 2.26
CA SER A 114 -10.80 -4.67 3.31
C SER A 114 -10.17 -3.29 3.17
N ILE A 115 -9.85 -2.86 1.95
CA ILE A 115 -9.28 -1.53 1.73
C ILE A 115 -10.27 -0.43 2.13
N LEU A 116 -11.55 -0.62 1.80
CA LEU A 116 -12.62 0.30 2.19
C LEU A 116 -12.79 0.33 3.72
N SER A 117 -12.78 -0.82 4.40
CA SER A 117 -12.88 -0.86 5.86
C SER A 117 -11.69 -0.18 6.55
N PHE A 118 -10.47 -0.29 5.99
CA PHE A 118 -9.31 0.46 6.49
C PHE A 118 -9.54 1.98 6.41
N ALA A 119 -10.17 2.45 5.34
CA ALA A 119 -10.44 3.87 5.13
C ALA A 119 -11.51 4.38 6.11
N GLU A 120 -12.53 3.58 6.39
CA GLU A 120 -13.53 3.89 7.40
C GLU A 120 -12.93 3.97 8.81
N GLU A 121 -12.12 2.97 9.19
CA GLU A 121 -11.44 2.95 10.49
C GLU A 121 -10.48 4.15 10.63
N ALA A 122 -9.77 4.51 9.56
CA ALA A 122 -8.95 5.71 9.55
C ALA A 122 -9.78 6.99 9.72
N GLY A 123 -10.96 7.07 9.11
CA GLY A 123 -11.91 8.16 9.31
C GLY A 123 -12.28 8.33 10.78
N LEU A 124 -12.61 7.23 11.46
CA LEU A 124 -12.93 7.22 12.90
C LEU A 124 -11.75 7.72 13.73
N HIS A 125 -10.54 7.21 13.50
CA HIS A 125 -9.34 7.63 14.23
C HIS A 125 -8.96 9.09 14.00
N LEU A 126 -9.23 9.63 12.81
CA LEU A 126 -8.96 11.03 12.47
C LEU A 126 -10.09 11.97 12.90
N GLY A 127 -11.16 11.43 13.49
CA GLY A 127 -12.36 12.18 13.89
C GLY A 127 -13.02 12.85 12.68
N ILE A 128 -13.04 12.17 11.54
CA ILE A 128 -13.68 12.62 10.31
C ILE A 128 -15.17 12.27 10.41
N GLU A 129 -16.01 13.29 10.33
CA GLU A 129 -17.45 13.11 10.30
C GLU A 129 -17.88 12.75 8.87
N LYS A 130 -18.68 11.69 8.73
CA LYS A 130 -19.33 11.34 7.48
C LYS A 130 -20.40 12.39 7.16
N PHE A 131 -20.52 12.79 5.90
CA PHE A 131 -21.66 13.60 5.46
C PHE A 131 -22.97 12.81 5.61
N PRO A 132 -24.12 13.50 5.71
CA PRO A 132 -25.41 12.84 5.64
C PRO A 132 -25.53 11.97 4.38
N GLU A 133 -26.16 10.79 4.49
CA GLU A 133 -26.30 9.83 3.37
C GLU A 133 -26.90 10.49 2.13
N ALA A 134 -27.98 11.28 2.29
CA ALA A 134 -28.61 12.00 1.19
C ALA A 134 -27.64 12.92 0.42
N PHE A 135 -26.66 13.51 1.10
CA PHE A 135 -25.65 14.36 0.49
C PHE A 135 -24.61 13.53 -0.27
N GLN A 136 -24.21 12.38 0.28
CA GLN A 136 -23.31 11.43 -0.38
C GLN A 136 -23.96 10.83 -1.65
N GLU A 137 -25.22 10.41 -1.57
CA GLU A 137 -25.97 9.89 -2.71
C GLU A 137 -26.12 10.94 -3.81
N ARG A 138 -26.45 12.19 -3.44
CA ARG A 138 -26.64 13.26 -4.41
C ARG A 138 -25.35 13.58 -5.16
N ILE A 139 -24.22 13.69 -4.45
CA ILE A 139 -22.95 13.99 -5.11
C ILE A 139 -22.46 12.83 -5.98
N SER A 140 -22.63 11.58 -5.53
CA SER A 140 -22.30 10.39 -6.33
C SER A 140 -23.12 10.34 -7.62
N PHE A 141 -24.42 10.64 -7.54
CA PHE A 141 -25.29 10.74 -8.71
C PHE A 141 -24.83 11.82 -9.70
N LEU A 142 -24.52 13.02 -9.21
CA LEU A 142 -24.07 14.13 -10.05
C LEU A 142 -22.72 13.84 -10.72
N LEU A 143 -21.79 13.18 -10.01
CA LEU A 143 -20.50 12.79 -10.55
C LEU A 143 -20.62 11.68 -11.61
N ALA A 144 -21.48 10.68 -11.38
CA ALA A 144 -21.76 9.63 -12.36
C ALA A 144 -22.31 10.23 -13.66
N LYS A 145 -23.29 11.16 -13.55
CA LYS A 145 -23.79 11.92 -14.71
C LYS A 145 -22.72 12.77 -15.38
N ASN A 146 -21.84 13.41 -14.61
CA ASN A 146 -20.74 14.21 -15.15
C ASN A 146 -19.80 13.37 -16.02
N ASN A 147 -19.44 12.17 -15.54
CA ASN A 147 -18.58 11.24 -16.27
C ASN A 147 -19.21 10.76 -17.59
N ASN A 148 -20.54 10.67 -17.63
CA ASN A 148 -21.29 10.32 -18.84
C ASN A 148 -21.57 11.54 -19.75
N GLY A 149 -21.23 12.77 -19.33
CA GLY A 149 -21.52 14.00 -20.07
C GLY A 149 -22.99 14.40 -20.07
N GLU A 150 -23.78 13.91 -19.11
CA GLU A 150 -25.25 14.03 -19.05
C GLU A 150 -25.74 15.08 -18.05
N LEU A 151 -24.86 15.96 -17.56
CA LEU A 151 -25.23 17.02 -16.63
C LEU A 151 -26.06 18.11 -17.32
N THR A 152 -27.21 18.44 -16.75
CA THR A 152 -27.93 19.67 -17.08
C THR A 152 -27.20 20.90 -16.52
N ALA A 153 -27.55 22.09 -17.01
CA ALA A 153 -26.95 23.34 -16.53
C ALA A 153 -27.18 23.57 -15.02
N ASP A 154 -28.36 23.22 -14.52
CA ASP A 154 -28.70 23.33 -13.10
C ASP A 154 -27.93 22.31 -12.25
N GLU A 155 -27.83 21.06 -12.69
CA GLU A 155 -27.05 20.01 -12.01
C GLU A 155 -25.55 20.32 -12.01
N LYS A 156 -25.03 20.95 -13.06
CA LYS A 156 -23.63 21.40 -13.13
C LYS A 156 -23.35 22.53 -12.15
N ARG A 157 -24.30 23.46 -11.97
CA ARG A 157 -24.20 24.51 -10.95
C ARG A 157 -24.25 23.92 -9.54
N GLU A 158 -25.18 23.00 -9.29
CA GLU A 158 -25.30 22.30 -8.01
C GLU A 158 -24.01 21.53 -7.67
N LEU A 159 -23.45 20.78 -8.63
CA LEU A 159 -22.18 20.08 -8.44
C LEU A 159 -21.05 21.07 -8.09
N ASN A 160 -20.97 22.21 -8.77
CA ASN A 160 -19.95 23.23 -8.47
C ASN A 160 -20.13 23.84 -7.07
N GLU A 161 -21.36 24.14 -6.65
CA GLU A 161 -21.65 24.67 -5.31
C GLU A 161 -21.31 23.65 -4.21
N MET A 162 -21.64 22.38 -4.43
CA MET A 162 -21.22 21.29 -3.54
C MET A 162 -19.68 21.19 -3.52
N MET A 163 -19.01 21.26 -4.67
CA MET A 163 -17.55 21.24 -4.77
C MET A 163 -16.88 22.40 -4.02
N GLU A 164 -17.43 23.62 -4.15
CA GLU A 164 -16.98 24.82 -3.42
C GLU A 164 -17.22 24.71 -1.91
N PHE A 165 -18.33 24.13 -1.49
CA PHE A 165 -18.61 23.86 -0.08
C PHE A 165 -17.51 23.01 0.56
N PHE A 166 -16.96 22.01 -0.14
CA PHE A 166 -15.81 21.26 0.38
C PHE A 166 -14.51 22.06 0.40
N LEU A 167 -14.30 22.95 -0.57
CA LEU A 167 -13.12 23.80 -0.64
C LEU A 167 -13.11 24.87 0.45
N HIS A 168 -14.28 25.31 0.93
CA HIS A 168 -14.42 26.40 1.89
C HIS A 168 -14.92 25.95 3.27
N HIS A 169 -15.21 24.66 3.47
CA HIS A 169 -15.51 24.16 4.80
C HIS A 169 -14.28 24.37 5.71
N PRO A 170 -14.41 25.01 6.89
CA PRO A 170 -13.29 25.25 7.82
C PRO A 170 -12.62 23.95 8.32
N CYS A 171 -13.21 22.81 8.00
CA CYS A 171 -12.66 21.47 8.18
C CYS A 171 -11.75 21.05 7.02
N HIS A 172 -10.84 21.93 6.57
CA HIS A 172 -9.80 21.67 5.55
C HIS A 172 -8.90 20.43 5.79
N THR A 173 -9.09 19.70 6.87
CA THR A 173 -8.29 18.52 7.23
C THR A 173 -9.10 17.23 7.33
N LYS A 174 -10.43 17.26 7.13
CA LYS A 174 -11.30 16.13 7.49
C LYS A 174 -12.19 15.59 6.38
N ILE A 175 -12.30 16.25 5.24
CA ILE A 175 -13.16 15.75 4.18
C ILE A 175 -12.31 14.92 3.22
N ILE A 176 -12.39 13.60 3.34
CA ILE A 176 -11.94 12.69 2.30
C ILE A 176 -13.17 12.02 1.73
N PHE A 177 -13.37 12.25 0.43
CA PHE A 177 -14.32 11.54 -0.37
C PHE A 177 -13.94 10.06 -0.39
N LEU A 178 -14.72 9.23 0.28
CA LEU A 178 -14.82 7.82 -0.10
C LEU A 178 -15.71 7.82 -1.34
N PHE A 179 -15.10 7.92 -2.51
CA PHE A 179 -15.80 7.70 -3.77
C PHE A 179 -16.13 6.21 -3.83
N PHE A 180 -17.36 5.88 -3.46
CA PHE A 180 -17.93 4.57 -3.73
C PHE A 180 -18.41 4.59 -5.19
N CYS A 181 -17.58 4.06 -6.08
CA CYS A 181 -17.99 3.69 -7.44
C CYS A 181 -18.60 2.29 -7.41
#